data_AF-A0AAV6BFQ6-F1
#
_entry.id   AF-A0AAV6BFQ6-F1
#
_cell.length_a   1.000
_cell.length_b   1.000
_cell.length_c   1.000
_cell.angle_alpha   90.00
_cell.angle_beta   90.00
_cell.angle_gamma   90.00
#
_symmetry.space_group_name_H-M   'P 1'
#
loop_
_entity.id
_entity.type
_entity.pdbx_description
1 polymer ?
#
loop_
_entity_poly.entity_id
_entity_poly.type
_entity_poly.pdbx_seq_one_letter_code
_entity_poly.pdbx_strand_id
1 'polypeptide(L)'
;MRHGCSPLIMLAAAGGLFLAASSVSPARAELLVPMDETQTDHLRAYGLTYWTLQQGYHDEWLLNYRGGSFLLPDDARIASEASVRGVRTEQVGGAQLSQIRAEIADNNMES
;
A
#
# COMPACT_ATOMS: atom_id res chain seq x y z
N MET A 1 -8.01 -48.45 -54.20
CA MET A 1 -7.34 -47.24 -54.74
C MET A 1 -8.24 -46.04 -54.45
N ARG A 2 -7.77 -45.08 -53.62
CA ARG A 2 -8.21 -43.66 -53.49
C ARG A 2 -9.71 -43.47 -53.12
N HIS A 3 -10.21 -42.57 -52.27
CA HIS A 3 -9.93 -41.18 -51.89
C HIS A 3 -10.59 -41.00 -50.48
N GLY A 4 -10.08 -40.29 -49.48
CA GLY A 4 -9.73 -38.87 -49.50
C GLY A 4 -10.97 -38.00 -49.23
N CYS A 5 -11.40 -37.86 -47.96
CA CYS A 5 -12.10 -36.67 -47.47
C CYS A 5 -12.23 -36.71 -45.93
N SER A 6 -11.53 -35.81 -45.25
CA SER A 6 -11.76 -35.47 -43.84
C SER A 6 -12.57 -34.17 -43.82
N PRO A 7 -13.73 -34.11 -43.17
CA PRO A 7 -14.32 -32.85 -42.80
C PRO A 7 -14.20 -32.66 -41.29
N LEU A 8 -13.51 -31.56 -40.98
CA LEU A 8 -14.11 -30.51 -40.18
C LEU A 8 -14.13 -30.76 -38.67
N ILE A 9 -13.11 -30.18 -38.03
CA ILE A 9 -13.16 -29.62 -36.68
C ILE A 9 -14.47 -28.82 -36.56
N MET A 10 -15.49 -29.45 -35.98
CA MET A 10 -16.72 -28.76 -35.59
C MET A 10 -16.42 -28.07 -34.26
N LEU A 11 -15.92 -26.84 -34.36
CA LEU A 11 -15.77 -25.94 -33.22
C LEU A 11 -17.19 -25.61 -32.73
N ALA A 12 -17.70 -26.39 -31.78
CA ALA A 12 -18.90 -26.03 -31.05
C ALA A 12 -18.53 -24.88 -30.10
N ALA A 13 -18.78 -23.66 -30.57
CA ALA A 13 -18.74 -22.46 -29.74
C ALA A 13 -19.90 -22.52 -28.71
N ALA A 14 -19.67 -23.22 -27.60
CA ALA A 14 -20.47 -23.03 -26.41
C ALA A 14 -20.05 -21.70 -25.78
N GLY A 15 -20.78 -20.63 -26.11
CA GLY A 15 -20.62 -19.31 -25.52
C GLY A 15 -20.91 -19.34 -24.02
N GLY A 16 -19.90 -19.63 -23.22
CA GLY A 16 -19.90 -19.37 -21.79
C GLY A 16 -19.54 -17.91 -21.55
N LEU A 17 -20.46 -17.12 -21.00
CA LEU A 17 -20.15 -15.80 -20.47
C LEU A 17 -19.16 -15.98 -19.31
N PHE A 18 -17.87 -15.79 -19.60
CA PHE A 18 -16.82 -15.82 -18.60
C PHE A 18 -16.91 -14.53 -17.77
N LEU A 19 -17.63 -14.58 -16.63
CA LEU A 19 -17.58 -13.51 -15.63
C LEU A 19 -16.16 -13.48 -15.06
N ALA A 20 -15.33 -12.55 -15.54
CA ALA A 20 -14.07 -12.23 -14.88
C ALA A 20 -14.40 -11.59 -13.53
N ALA A 21 -14.32 -12.37 -12.44
CA ALA A 21 -14.40 -11.81 -11.10
C ALA A 21 -13.16 -10.94 -10.87
N SER A 22 -13.34 -9.62 -10.90
CA SER A 22 -12.31 -8.68 -10.49
C SER A 22 -12.12 -8.79 -8.98
N SER A 23 -10.98 -9.35 -8.57
CA SER A 23 -10.54 -9.33 -7.18
C SER A 23 -10.29 -7.87 -6.77
N VAL A 24 -11.24 -7.27 -6.07
CA VAL A 24 -11.00 -6.00 -5.38
C VAL A 24 -10.16 -6.32 -4.15
N SER A 25 -8.86 -6.04 -4.21
CA SER A 25 -8.01 -6.10 -3.02
C SER A 25 -8.53 -5.08 -2.01
N PRO A 26 -8.80 -5.48 -0.75
CA PRO A 26 -9.21 -4.51 0.26
C PRO A 26 -8.10 -3.49 0.45
N ALA A 27 -8.48 -2.21 0.51
CA ALA A 27 -7.53 -1.16 0.88
C ALA A 27 -7.01 -1.46 2.28
N ARG A 28 -5.70 -1.73 2.37
CA ARG A 28 -5.04 -2.01 3.64
C ARG A 28 -4.86 -0.69 4.40
N ALA A 29 -5.17 -0.70 5.69
CA ALA A 29 -4.82 0.41 6.56
C ALA A 29 -3.30 0.42 6.80
N GLU A 30 -2.75 1.61 6.97
CA GLU A 30 -1.33 1.84 7.29
C GLU A 30 -1.24 2.68 8.56
N LEU A 31 -0.12 2.58 9.27
CA LEU A 31 0.23 3.44 10.39
C LEU A 31 1.10 4.59 9.87
N LEU A 32 0.52 5.78 9.80
CA LEU A 32 1.24 7.01 9.53
C LEU A 32 2.00 7.44 10.80
N VAL A 33 3.31 7.55 10.68
CA VAL A 33 4.18 8.19 11.68
C VAL A 33 4.41 9.62 11.21
N PRO A 34 3.70 10.63 11.77
CA PRO A 34 3.90 12.00 11.39
C PRO A 34 5.29 12.48 11.80
N MET A 35 5.88 13.36 10.97
CA MET A 35 7.19 13.98 11.20
C MET A 35 7.10 15.51 11.23
N ASP A 36 5.89 16.07 11.27
CA ASP A 36 5.64 17.49 11.52
C ASP A 36 5.69 17.80 13.03
N GLU A 37 5.22 18.99 13.42
CA GLU A 37 5.20 19.47 14.81
C GLU A 37 4.31 18.64 15.75
N THR A 38 3.47 17.74 15.22
CA THR A 38 2.64 16.84 16.05
C THR A 38 3.44 15.68 16.63
N GLN A 39 4.66 15.43 16.13
CA GLN A 39 5.59 14.46 16.68
C GLN A 39 6.53 15.12 17.68
N THR A 40 6.51 14.64 18.92
CA THR A 40 7.29 15.24 20.01
C THR A 40 8.75 14.79 20.03
N ASP A 41 9.07 13.63 19.44
CA ASP A 41 10.43 13.11 19.36
C ASP A 41 10.66 12.41 18.01
N HIS A 42 11.19 13.16 17.03
CA HIS A 42 11.48 12.66 15.69
C HIS A 42 12.57 11.58 15.68
N LEU A 43 13.54 11.62 16.59
CA LEU A 43 14.60 10.60 16.66
C LEU A 43 14.03 9.24 17.08
N ARG A 44 13.07 9.23 18.01
CA ARG A 44 12.34 7.99 18.34
C ARG A 44 11.48 7.50 17.19
N ALA A 45 10.85 8.40 16.45
CA ALA A 45 10.09 8.04 15.25
C ALA A 45 10.99 7.35 14.20
N TYR A 46 12.17 7.92 13.90
CA TYR A 46 13.17 7.24 13.06
C TYR A 46 13.60 5.89 13.65
N GLY A 47 13.80 5.80 14.96
CA GLY A 47 14.14 4.56 15.64
C GLY A 47 13.06 3.48 15.52
N LEU A 48 11.77 3.85 15.53
CA LEU A 48 10.64 2.94 15.29
C LEU A 48 10.62 2.46 13.84
N THR A 49 10.76 3.39 12.88
CA THR A 49 10.84 3.09 11.45
C THR A 49 11.98 2.12 11.14
N TYR A 50 13.18 2.40 11.64
CA TYR A 50 14.33 1.51 11.50
C TYR A 50 14.12 0.14 12.16
N TRP A 51 13.55 0.11 13.37
CA TRP A 51 13.22 -1.15 14.05
C TRP A 51 12.21 -1.99 13.25
N THR A 52 11.24 -1.34 12.61
CA THR A 52 10.24 -1.98 11.75
C THR A 52 10.89 -2.66 10.55
N LEU A 53 11.83 -1.98 9.88
CA LEU A 53 12.67 -2.56 8.83
C LEU A 53 13.46 -3.78 9.33
N GLN A 54 14.02 -3.73 10.55
CA GLN A 54 14.72 -4.88 11.14
C GLN A 54 13.81 -6.08 11.41
N GLN A 55 12.50 -5.88 11.59
CA GLN A 55 11.54 -6.98 11.71
C GLN A 55 11.19 -7.61 10.35
N GLY A 56 11.74 -7.10 9.24
CA GLY A 56 11.49 -7.59 7.88
C GLY A 56 10.25 -6.99 7.21
N TYR A 57 9.66 -5.95 7.81
CA TYR A 57 8.61 -5.17 7.15
C TYR A 57 9.21 -4.14 6.20
N HIS A 58 8.40 -3.67 5.27
CA HIS A 58 8.71 -2.53 4.42
C HIS A 58 7.96 -1.30 4.92
N ASP A 59 8.63 -0.16 4.89
CA ASP A 59 8.06 1.15 5.15
C ASP A 59 8.06 2.00 3.87
N GLU A 60 7.25 3.06 3.85
CA GLU A 60 7.27 4.06 2.79
C GLU A 60 7.64 5.43 3.39
N TRP A 61 8.64 6.09 2.82
CA TRP A 61 8.99 7.45 3.19
C TRP A 61 8.23 8.45 2.31
N LEU A 62 7.32 9.18 2.93
CA LEU A 62 6.49 10.20 2.28
C LEU A 62 7.24 11.54 2.24
N LEU A 63 8.18 11.64 1.29
CA LEU A 63 8.86 12.91 1.01
C LEU A 63 7.83 13.99 0.62
N ASN A 64 8.07 15.22 1.08
CA ASN A 64 7.19 16.38 0.84
C ASN A 64 5.77 16.24 1.40
N TYR A 65 5.57 15.39 2.41
CA TYR A 65 4.35 15.33 3.19
C TYR A 65 4.66 15.36 4.69
N ARG A 66 4.05 16.33 5.40
CA ARG A 66 4.13 16.48 6.87
C ARG A 66 5.54 16.22 7.43
N GLY A 67 6.53 16.97 6.96
CA GLY A 67 7.92 16.89 7.44
C GLY A 67 8.69 15.63 7.02
N GLY A 68 8.22 14.88 6.01
CA GLY A 68 8.84 13.62 5.60
C GLY A 68 8.34 12.44 6.43
N SER A 69 7.03 12.29 6.55
CA SER A 69 6.38 11.24 7.35
C SER A 69 6.65 9.82 6.84
N PHE A 70 6.44 8.81 7.68
CA PHE A 70 6.57 7.40 7.29
C PHE A 70 5.22 6.68 7.30
N LEU A 71 5.00 5.76 6.37
CA LEU A 71 3.96 4.74 6.48
C LEU A 71 4.59 3.43 6.88
N LEU A 72 4.07 2.86 7.95
CA LEU A 72 4.41 1.53 8.45
C LEU A 72 3.20 0.61 8.27
N PRO A 73 3.40 -0.70 8.08
CA PRO A 73 2.29 -1.63 8.01
C PRO A 73 1.42 -1.56 9.26
N ASP A 74 0.10 -1.63 9.08
CA ASP A 74 -0.82 -1.83 10.19
C ASP A 74 -0.64 -3.25 10.77
N ASP A 75 0.21 -3.33 11.80
CA ASP A 75 0.57 -4.53 12.54
C ASP A 75 0.58 -4.21 14.04
N ALA A 76 -0.06 -5.05 14.84
CA ALA A 76 -0.20 -4.85 16.28
C ALA A 76 1.16 -4.76 17.01
N ARG A 77 2.20 -5.44 16.52
CA ARG A 77 3.55 -5.38 17.09
C ARG A 77 4.17 -4.00 16.89
N ILE A 78 3.97 -3.40 15.72
CA ILE A 78 4.48 -2.06 15.39
C ILE A 78 3.72 -1.02 16.22
N ALA A 79 2.39 -1.11 16.28
CA ALA A 79 1.57 -0.20 17.09
C ALA A 79 1.94 -0.26 18.59
N SER A 80 2.17 -1.48 19.12
CA SER A 80 2.62 -1.66 20.50
C SER A 80 4.01 -1.06 20.74
N GLU A 81 4.96 -1.29 19.83
CA GLU A 81 6.31 -0.75 19.95
C GLU A 81 6.31 0.78 19.87
N ALA A 82 5.49 1.37 18.99
CA ALA A 82 5.29 2.81 18.90
C ALA A 82 4.81 3.39 20.23
N SER A 83 3.81 2.74 20.85
CA SER A 83 3.29 3.14 22.15
C SER A 83 4.34 3.07 23.26
N VAL A 84 5.12 1.98 23.33
CA VAL A 84 6.21 1.81 24.31
C VAL A 84 7.28 2.89 24.16
N ARG A 85 7.60 3.29 22.92
CA ARG A 85 8.58 4.33 22.63
C ARG A 85 8.04 5.75 22.77
N GLY A 86 6.73 5.92 22.92
CA GLY A 86 6.07 7.21 22.93
C GLY A 86 6.07 7.90 21.56
N VAL A 87 6.07 7.14 20.47
CA VAL A 87 5.98 7.64 19.10
C VAL A 87 4.52 7.77 18.70
N ARG A 88 4.12 8.96 18.23
CA ARG A 88 2.77 9.18 17.71
C ARG A 88 2.57 8.40 16.40
N THR A 89 1.43 7.73 16.27
CA THR A 89 0.97 7.08 15.03
C THR A 89 -0.49 7.41 14.76
N GLU A 90 -0.88 7.40 13.49
CA GLU A 90 -2.25 7.67 13.02
C GLU A 90 -2.64 6.57 12.03
N GLN A 91 -3.78 5.90 12.24
CA GLN A 91 -4.27 4.94 11.25
C GLN A 91 -4.81 5.69 10.03
N VAL A 92 -4.34 5.31 8.85
CA VAL A 92 -4.79 5.87 7.57
C VAL A 92 -5.33 4.76 6.66
N GLY A 93 -6.55 4.97 6.16
CA GLY A 93 -7.19 4.08 5.20
C GLY A 93 -6.91 4.48 3.74
N GLY A 94 -7.33 3.64 2.78
CA GLY A 94 -7.04 3.86 1.36
C GLY A 94 -7.51 5.21 0.79
N ALA A 95 -8.66 5.72 1.26
CA ALA A 95 -9.16 7.03 0.83
C ALA A 95 -8.23 8.19 1.29
N GLN A 96 -7.79 8.15 2.54
CA GLN A 96 -6.85 9.13 3.08
C GLN A 96 -5.48 9.00 2.42
N LEU A 97 -4.99 7.77 2.23
CA LEU A 97 -3.73 7.52 1.53
C LEU A 97 -3.75 8.07 0.09
N SER A 98 -4.89 7.98 -0.60
CA SER A 98 -5.05 8.57 -1.94
C SER A 98 -4.94 10.10 -1.91
N GLN A 99 -5.50 10.75 -0.88
CA GLN A 99 -5.39 12.19 -0.69
C GLN A 99 -3.95 12.61 -0.37
N ILE A 100 -3.27 11.89 0.51
CA ILE A 100 -1.86 12.11 0.84
C ILE A 100 -0.99 12.04 -0.42
N ARG A 101 -1.19 11.03 -1.27
CA ARG A 101 -0.45 10.89 -2.53
C ARG A 101 -0.73 12.03 -3.51
N ALA A 102 -1.98 12.49 -3.59
CA ALA A 102 -2.33 13.64 -4.42
C ALA A 102 -1.64 14.92 -3.94
N GLU A 103 -1.61 15.14 -2.62
CA GLU A 103 -0.91 16.28 -2.01
C GLU A 103 0.59 16.25 -2.27
N ILE A 104 1.25 15.09 -2.14
CA ILE A 104 2.67 14.92 -2.47
C ILE A 104 2.93 15.27 -3.95
N ALA A 105 2.05 14.79 -4.85
CA ALA A 105 2.18 15.05 -6.28
C ALA A 105 2.10 16.55 -6.60
N ASP A 106 1.16 17.27 -5.96
CA ASP A 106 0.98 18.71 -6.14
C ASP A 106 2.18 19.51 -5.64
N ASN A 107 2.67 19.21 -4.42
CA ASN A 107 3.85 19.87 -3.83
C ASN A 107 5.13 19.67 -4.66
N ASN A 108 5.23 18.58 -5.43
CA ASN A 108 6.39 18.32 -6.29
C ASN A 108 6.36 19.11 -7.61
N MET A 109 5.23 19.71 -7.99
CA MET A 109 5.08 20.42 -9.27
C MET A 109 5.43 21.92 -9.19
N GLU A 110 5.56 22.51 -8.00
CA GLU A 110 5.88 23.93 -7.76
C GLU A 110 7.40 24.25 -7.90
N SER A 111 8.08 23.72 -8.92
CA SER A 111 9.52 23.96 -9.18
C SER A 111 9.79 24.91 -10.34
#